data_AF-A0A086KGT7-F1
#
_entry.id   AF-A0A086KGT7-F1
#
_cell.length_a   1.000
_cell.length_b   1.000
_cell.length_c   1.000
_cell.angle_alpha   90.00
_cell.angle_beta   90.00
_cell.angle_gamma   90.00
#
_symmetry.space_group_name_H-M   'P 1'
#
loop_
_entity.id
_entity.type
_entity.pdbx_description
1 polymer ?
#
loop_
_entity_poly.entity_id
_entity_poly.type
_entity_poly.pdbx_seq_one_letter_code
_entity_poly.pdbx_strand_id
1 'polypeptide(L)'
;MEEVGGSYWSMLEEEEDHQQCLSALLSATPYAFESQGCGLDSPSASGVSGDGIQNRELCASENVELLREAERGDSENSVAASPAESEAARATAAAATLELVLNSDQFMQELHAKETALIRFLSSPVVISELVRLLTVLPGEDASFAQKFSSPYYAAEVFCSHASPVILALLTDPSCAAARDAFWNFLANPAPLNPVLAGYFSRCWQSIVKAHPEEAVNYLASLGDAPDALARHLYSRSIADLYKCILYVEQCIPVN
;
A
#
# COMPACT_ATOMS: atom_id res chain seq x y z
N MET A 1 29.09 -25.22 23.02
CA MET A 1 27.63 -25.43 23.03
C MET A 1 27.08 -24.34 22.13
N GLU A 2 26.95 -24.66 20.85
CA GLU A 2 26.20 -23.84 19.90
C GLU A 2 24.72 -24.07 20.23
N GLU A 3 24.06 -23.05 20.77
CA GLU A 3 22.60 -23.02 20.69
C GLU A 3 22.23 -22.53 19.30
N VAL A 4 21.53 -23.41 18.59
CA VAL A 4 20.99 -23.21 17.27
C VAL A 4 19.98 -22.07 17.35
N GLY A 5 20.38 -20.88 16.89
CA GLY A 5 19.45 -19.78 16.62
C GLY A 5 18.51 -20.20 15.51
N GLY A 6 17.38 -20.80 15.87
CA GLY A 6 16.25 -20.95 14.95
C GLY A 6 15.85 -19.56 14.49
N SER A 7 15.76 -19.37 13.18
CA SER A 7 15.25 -18.13 12.61
C SER A 7 13.86 -17.87 13.20
N TYR A 8 13.53 -16.62 13.54
CA TYR A 8 12.20 -16.24 14.05
C TYR A 8 11.07 -16.71 13.11
N TRP A 9 11.39 -16.78 11.80
CA TRP A 9 10.56 -17.38 10.76
C TRP A 9 10.22 -18.85 11.01
N SER A 10 11.14 -19.64 11.56
CA SER A 10 10.90 -21.04 11.92
C SER A 10 9.95 -21.18 13.12
N MET A 11 9.88 -20.20 14.03
CA MET A 11 8.87 -20.20 15.10
C MET A 11 7.49 -19.78 14.58
N LEU A 12 7.43 -18.81 13.66
CA LEU A 12 6.18 -18.45 12.98
C LEU A 12 5.65 -19.57 12.06
N GLU A 13 6.53 -20.46 11.59
CA GLU A 13 6.17 -21.68 10.85
C GLU A 13 5.55 -22.77 11.75
N GLU A 14 5.72 -22.73 13.08
CA GLU A 14 5.15 -23.72 14.01
C GLU A 14 3.72 -23.39 14.47
N GLU A 15 3.26 -22.14 14.33
CA GLU A 15 1.88 -21.73 14.61
C GLU A 15 1.01 -21.78 13.33
N GLU A 16 0.10 -22.76 13.24
CA GLU A 16 -0.73 -23.07 12.05
C GLU A 16 -1.45 -21.85 11.47
N ASP A 17 -1.99 -20.97 12.32
CA ASP A 17 -2.74 -19.78 11.91
C ASP A 17 -1.85 -18.74 11.21
N HIS A 18 -0.60 -18.58 11.68
CA HIS A 18 0.36 -17.67 11.08
C HIS A 18 0.99 -18.25 9.82
N GLN A 19 1.23 -19.56 9.78
CA GLN A 19 1.72 -20.25 8.59
C GLN A 19 0.72 -20.18 7.43
N GLN A 20 -0.59 -20.33 7.70
CA GLN A 20 -1.62 -20.16 6.67
C GLN A 20 -1.70 -18.70 6.19
N CYS A 21 -1.55 -17.72 7.08
CA CYS A 21 -1.53 -16.31 6.71
C CYS A 21 -0.28 -15.94 5.89
N LEU A 22 0.90 -16.34 6.34
CA LEU A 22 2.17 -16.12 5.64
C LEU A 22 2.17 -16.84 4.29
N SER A 23 1.73 -18.10 4.22
CA SER A 23 1.63 -18.82 2.96
C SER A 23 0.58 -18.21 2.02
N ALA A 24 -0.56 -17.73 2.52
CA ALA A 24 -1.55 -17.01 1.71
C ALA A 24 -1.01 -15.65 1.19
N LEU A 25 -0.33 -14.89 2.04
CA LEU A 25 0.26 -13.60 1.67
C LEU A 25 1.46 -13.74 0.73
N LEU A 26 2.25 -14.81 0.88
CA LEU A 26 3.41 -15.11 0.04
C LEU A 26 3.03 -15.88 -1.23
N SER A 27 1.90 -16.60 -1.28
CA SER A 27 1.40 -17.29 -2.48
C SER A 27 0.51 -16.41 -3.36
N ALA A 28 -0.03 -15.31 -2.81
CA ALA A 28 -0.59 -14.24 -3.63
C ALA A 28 0.46 -13.81 -4.65
N THR A 29 0.06 -13.73 -5.92
CA THR A 29 0.96 -13.57 -7.07
C THR A 29 2.03 -12.53 -6.78
N PRO A 30 3.33 -12.89 -6.85
CA PRO A 30 4.37 -11.90 -6.70
C PRO A 30 4.18 -10.85 -7.78
N TYR A 31 4.26 -9.58 -7.39
CA TYR A 31 4.50 -8.49 -8.32
C TYR A 31 5.66 -8.93 -9.24
N ALA A 32 5.36 -9.13 -10.52
CA ALA A 32 6.37 -9.46 -11.49
C ALA A 32 7.21 -8.19 -11.67
N PHE A 33 8.41 -8.19 -11.11
CA PHE A 33 9.45 -7.26 -11.52
C PHE A 33 9.86 -7.67 -12.94
N GLU A 34 9.01 -7.38 -13.93
CA GLU A 34 9.37 -7.51 -15.33
C GLU A 34 10.36 -6.38 -15.64
N SER A 35 11.64 -6.74 -15.57
CA SER A 35 12.71 -6.06 -16.28
C SER A 35 12.23 -5.77 -17.70
N GLN A 36 11.91 -4.52 -18.02
CA GLN A 36 11.72 -4.08 -19.40
C GLN A 36 13.05 -4.24 -20.15
N GLY A 37 13.23 -5.43 -20.73
CA GLY A 37 14.18 -5.67 -21.80
C GLY A 37 13.62 -5.10 -23.09
N CYS A 38 14.42 -4.27 -23.75
CA CYS A 38 14.19 -3.72 -25.08
C CYS A 38 13.57 -4.74 -26.05
N GLY A 39 12.43 -4.39 -26.65
CA GLY A 39 11.83 -5.10 -27.77
C GLY A 39 11.19 -4.09 -28.72
N LEU A 40 11.96 -3.68 -29.73
CA LEU A 40 11.45 -3.00 -30.91
C LEU A 40 10.36 -3.86 -31.54
N ASP A 41 9.18 -3.30 -31.81
CA ASP A 41 8.43 -3.55 -33.03
C ASP A 41 7.32 -2.50 -33.21
N SER A 42 7.49 -1.69 -34.26
CA SER A 42 6.39 -0.89 -34.82
C SER A 42 5.50 -1.79 -35.67
N PRO A 43 4.24 -1.39 -35.88
CA PRO A 43 3.87 -1.22 -37.29
C PRO A 43 3.08 0.05 -37.56
N SER A 44 3.53 0.73 -38.60
CA SER A 44 2.85 1.77 -39.34
C SER A 44 1.58 1.24 -40.01
N ALA A 45 0.48 1.99 -39.98
CA ALA A 45 -0.43 2.10 -41.12
C ALA A 45 -1.33 3.34 -40.99
N SER A 46 -1.24 4.19 -42.00
CA SER A 46 -1.97 5.42 -42.22
C SER A 46 -3.32 5.20 -42.94
N GLY A 47 -4.32 6.01 -42.58
CA GLY A 47 -5.24 6.66 -43.53
C GLY A 47 -6.62 6.04 -43.75
N VAL A 48 -7.69 6.80 -43.46
CA VAL A 48 -8.62 7.41 -44.44
C VAL A 48 -9.87 7.98 -43.75
N SER A 49 -10.27 9.16 -44.22
CA SER A 49 -11.41 10.01 -43.84
C SER A 49 -12.80 9.46 -44.20
N GLY A 50 -13.87 10.00 -43.61
CA GLY A 50 -15.17 10.15 -44.28
C GLY A 50 -16.45 10.06 -43.43
N ASP A 51 -17.07 11.22 -43.21
CA ASP A 51 -18.49 11.58 -43.03
C ASP A 51 -19.62 10.53 -42.77
N GLY A 52 -20.55 10.90 -41.86
CA GLY A 52 -21.94 11.14 -42.27
C GLY A 52 -23.11 10.29 -41.69
N ILE A 53 -23.95 10.96 -40.89
CA ILE A 53 -25.45 10.98 -40.93
C ILE A 53 -26.29 9.77 -40.42
N GLN A 54 -26.94 10.01 -39.26
CA GLN A 54 -28.38 9.87 -38.84
C GLN A 54 -29.28 8.62 -39.07
N ASN A 55 -30.18 8.49 -38.06
CA ASN A 55 -31.50 7.80 -37.95
C ASN A 55 -31.46 6.35 -37.44
N ARG A 56 -31.94 5.99 -36.24
CA ARG A 56 -33.24 6.17 -35.53
C ARG A 56 -34.38 5.36 -36.16
N GLU A 57 -34.75 4.26 -35.50
CA GLU A 57 -36.14 3.79 -35.45
C GLU A 57 -36.41 2.95 -34.18
N LEU A 58 -37.62 3.12 -33.66
CA LEU A 58 -38.21 2.63 -32.41
C LEU A 58 -39.30 1.60 -32.74
N CYS A 59 -39.55 0.63 -31.86
CA CYS A 59 -40.88 0.12 -31.45
C CYS A 59 -40.68 -0.87 -30.29
N ALA A 60 -41.16 -0.58 -29.06
CA ALA A 60 -42.54 -0.75 -28.54
C ALA A 60 -42.90 -2.25 -28.37
N SER A 61 -42.93 -2.76 -27.12
CA SER A 61 -44.14 -2.96 -26.27
C SER A 61 -44.95 -4.20 -26.75
N GLU A 62 -45.38 -5.20 -25.97
CA GLU A 62 -46.05 -5.19 -24.66
C GLU A 62 -46.44 -6.65 -24.25
N ASN A 63 -46.59 -6.90 -22.94
CA ASN A 63 -47.57 -7.79 -22.25
C ASN A 63 -47.55 -9.34 -22.47
N VAL A 64 -47.89 -10.25 -21.54
CA VAL A 64 -48.45 -10.28 -20.16
C VAL A 64 -48.49 -11.76 -19.69
N GLU A 65 -48.25 -12.03 -18.39
CA GLU A 65 -48.76 -13.13 -17.50
C GLU A 65 -48.78 -14.61 -17.97
N LEU A 66 -48.74 -15.69 -17.19
CA LEU A 66 -48.97 -16.03 -15.78
C LEU A 66 -48.59 -17.54 -15.67
N LEU A 67 -48.06 -18.00 -14.53
CA LEU A 67 -48.60 -19.14 -13.73
C LEU A 67 -47.66 -19.55 -12.59
N ARG A 68 -48.24 -19.45 -11.38
CA ARG A 68 -47.91 -20.01 -10.05
C ARG A 68 -47.70 -21.55 -10.11
N GLU A 69 -47.12 -22.31 -9.18
CA GLU A 69 -46.73 -22.20 -7.75
C GLU A 69 -45.97 -23.51 -7.38
N ALA A 70 -45.11 -23.47 -6.35
CA ALA A 70 -44.64 -24.57 -5.47
C ALA A 70 -43.81 -25.74 -6.10
N GLU A 71 -42.72 -26.26 -5.53
CA GLU A 71 -42.52 -26.71 -4.15
C GLU A 71 -41.05 -26.64 -3.67
N ARG A 72 -40.93 -26.57 -2.34
CA ARG A 72 -39.77 -26.78 -1.46
C ARG A 72 -38.86 -27.96 -1.84
N GLY A 73 -37.56 -27.77 -1.63
CA GLY A 73 -36.59 -28.86 -1.42
C GLY A 73 -35.24 -28.29 -1.01
N ASP A 74 -34.76 -28.67 0.17
CA ASP A 74 -33.50 -28.27 0.79
C ASP A 74 -32.30 -28.28 -0.17
N SER A 75 -31.51 -27.20 -0.17
CA SER A 75 -30.12 -27.22 -0.61
C SER A 75 -29.37 -26.04 0.01
N GLU A 76 -28.61 -26.39 1.04
CA GLU A 76 -27.30 -25.84 1.38
C GLU A 76 -27.14 -24.32 1.26
N ASN A 77 -27.21 -23.68 2.42
CA ASN A 77 -26.64 -22.37 2.70
C ASN A 77 -25.12 -22.40 2.44
N SER A 78 -24.70 -22.34 1.17
CA SER A 78 -23.38 -21.83 0.81
C SER A 78 -23.49 -20.31 0.79
N VAL A 79 -23.32 -19.71 1.97
CA VAL A 79 -22.94 -18.29 2.02
C VAL A 79 -21.53 -18.26 1.46
N ALA A 80 -21.42 -18.09 0.14
CA ALA A 80 -20.19 -17.58 -0.44
C ALA A 80 -19.94 -16.24 0.26
N ALA A 81 -19.06 -16.23 1.24
CA ALA A 81 -18.61 -15.03 1.93
C ALA A 81 -18.30 -13.98 0.86
N SER A 82 -18.88 -12.79 1.00
CA SER A 82 -18.72 -11.79 -0.05
C SER A 82 -17.22 -11.49 -0.25
N PRO A 83 -16.76 -11.13 -1.45
CA PRO A 83 -15.35 -10.83 -1.70
C PRO A 83 -14.75 -9.84 -0.69
N ALA A 84 -15.57 -8.91 -0.18
CA ALA A 84 -15.21 -7.91 0.82
C ALA A 84 -14.98 -8.48 2.24
N GLU A 85 -15.75 -9.50 2.65
CA GLU A 85 -15.56 -10.15 3.96
C GLU A 85 -14.24 -10.93 4.00
N SER A 86 -13.87 -11.57 2.89
CA SER A 86 -12.58 -12.26 2.75
C SER A 86 -11.39 -11.30 2.75
N GLU A 87 -11.54 -10.10 2.19
CA GLU A 87 -10.48 -9.08 2.18
C GLU A 87 -10.28 -8.42 3.54
N ALA A 88 -11.37 -8.10 4.26
CA ALA A 88 -11.29 -7.56 5.62
C ALA A 88 -10.67 -8.57 6.60
N ALA A 89 -10.98 -9.86 6.46
CA ALA A 89 -10.36 -10.92 7.25
C ALA A 89 -8.85 -11.03 6.96
N ARG A 90 -8.44 -10.97 5.69
CA ARG A 90 -7.02 -10.96 5.30
C ARG A 90 -6.28 -9.73 5.83
N ALA A 91 -6.88 -8.55 5.77
CA ALA A 91 -6.28 -7.33 6.31
C ALA A 91 -6.10 -7.41 7.84
N THR A 92 -7.11 -7.94 8.55
CA THR A 92 -7.03 -8.13 10.00
C THR A 92 -5.92 -9.12 10.38
N ALA A 93 -5.82 -10.24 9.66
CA ALA A 93 -4.79 -11.24 9.89
C ALA A 93 -3.37 -10.71 9.55
N ALA A 94 -3.25 -9.92 8.48
CA ALA A 94 -2.01 -9.26 8.13
C ALA A 94 -1.56 -8.25 9.20
N ALA A 95 -2.49 -7.48 9.78
CA ALA A 95 -2.20 -6.56 10.87
C ALA A 95 -1.70 -7.28 12.14
N ALA A 96 -2.36 -8.37 12.53
CA ALA A 96 -1.91 -9.18 13.67
C ALA A 96 -0.52 -9.79 13.43
N THR A 97 -0.28 -10.33 12.23
CA THR A 97 1.02 -10.90 11.86
C THR A 97 2.11 -9.83 11.81
N LEU A 98 1.81 -8.65 11.25
CA LEU A 98 2.74 -7.53 11.22
C LEU A 98 3.09 -7.06 12.63
N GLU A 99 2.13 -6.99 13.55
CA GLU A 99 2.41 -6.61 14.94
C GLU A 99 3.39 -7.59 15.60
N LEU A 100 3.25 -8.90 15.39
CA LEU A 100 4.20 -9.89 15.87
C LEU A 100 5.59 -9.70 15.25
N VAL A 101 5.65 -9.57 13.92
CA VAL A 101 6.92 -9.40 13.17
C VAL A 101 7.65 -8.13 13.62
N LEU A 102 6.98 -6.99 13.72
CA LEU A 102 7.60 -5.72 14.11
C LEU A 102 8.10 -5.76 15.57
N ASN A 103 7.43 -6.50 16.46
CA ASN A 103 7.82 -6.60 17.87
C ASN A 103 8.76 -7.78 18.16
N SER A 104 9.24 -8.48 17.14
CA SER A 104 10.30 -9.49 17.27
C SER A 104 11.64 -8.82 17.62
N ASP A 105 12.37 -9.40 18.57
CA ASP A 105 13.71 -8.94 18.94
C ASP A 105 14.70 -8.96 17.77
N GLN A 106 14.42 -9.81 16.77
CA GLN A 106 15.26 -10.05 15.60
C GLN A 106 14.92 -9.12 14.41
N PHE A 107 13.79 -8.38 14.48
CA PHE A 107 13.24 -7.60 13.38
C PHE A 107 14.24 -6.61 12.78
N MET A 108 14.86 -5.78 13.62
CA MET A 108 15.80 -4.75 13.15
C MET A 108 17.03 -5.37 12.48
N GLN A 109 17.50 -6.52 13.00
CA GLN A 109 18.64 -7.21 12.41
C GLN A 109 18.26 -7.79 11.05
N GLU A 110 17.10 -8.43 10.91
CA GLU A 110 16.62 -8.98 9.64
C GLU A 110 16.33 -7.90 8.59
N LEU A 111 15.74 -6.77 9.02
CA LEU A 111 15.47 -5.62 8.16
C LEU A 111 16.78 -5.06 7.58
N HIS A 112 17.81 -4.90 8.42
CA HIS A 112 19.13 -4.42 8.00
C HIS A 112 19.91 -5.46 7.19
N ALA A 113 19.75 -6.75 7.50
CA ALA A 113 20.29 -7.85 6.71
C ALA A 113 19.57 -8.02 5.36
N LYS A 114 18.44 -7.34 5.16
CA LYS A 114 17.57 -7.46 3.97
C LYS A 114 17.11 -8.90 3.75
N GLU A 115 16.70 -9.55 4.82
CA GLU A 115 16.26 -10.94 4.76
C GLU A 115 15.12 -11.12 3.75
N THR A 116 15.25 -12.08 2.85
CA THR A 116 14.42 -12.12 1.63
C THR A 116 12.95 -12.36 1.97
N ALA A 117 12.67 -13.22 2.94
CA ALA A 117 11.32 -13.50 3.41
C ALA A 117 10.66 -12.26 4.03
N LEU A 118 11.41 -11.54 4.90
CA LEU A 118 10.92 -10.32 5.53
C LEU A 118 10.62 -9.23 4.50
N ILE A 119 11.54 -8.96 3.57
CA ILE A 119 11.35 -7.91 2.56
C ILE A 119 10.17 -8.25 1.65
N ARG A 120 10.01 -9.53 1.27
CA ARG A 120 8.85 -9.99 0.49
C ARG A 120 7.53 -9.78 1.23
N PHE A 121 7.49 -10.13 2.53
CA PHE A 121 6.33 -9.90 3.37
C PHE A 121 5.99 -8.42 3.48
N LEU A 122 6.98 -7.57 3.82
CA LEU A 122 6.81 -6.12 3.97
C LEU A 122 6.43 -5.43 2.65
N SER A 123 6.77 -6.02 1.50
CA SER A 123 6.41 -5.49 0.17
C SER A 123 5.01 -5.90 -0.30
N SER A 124 4.27 -6.69 0.49
CA SER A 124 2.89 -7.07 0.17
C SER A 124 1.95 -5.86 0.29
N PRO A 125 1.02 -5.63 -0.66
CA PRO A 125 0.12 -4.47 -0.62
C PRO A 125 -0.71 -4.34 0.65
N VAL A 126 -1.15 -5.48 1.22
CA VAL A 126 -1.91 -5.52 2.47
C VAL A 126 -1.04 -5.07 3.66
N VAL A 127 0.23 -5.48 3.66
CA VAL A 127 1.19 -5.12 4.71
C VAL A 127 1.63 -3.66 4.58
N ILE A 128 1.89 -3.19 3.36
CA ILE A 128 2.18 -1.77 3.08
C ILE A 128 1.03 -0.88 3.54
N SER A 129 -0.21 -1.28 3.26
CA SER A 129 -1.41 -0.54 3.72
C SER A 129 -1.44 -0.40 5.23
N GLU A 130 -1.11 -1.48 5.96
CA GLU A 130 -1.06 -1.46 7.40
C GLU A 130 0.12 -0.64 7.95
N LEU A 131 1.30 -0.73 7.34
CA LEU A 131 2.45 0.12 7.67
C LEU A 131 2.10 1.61 7.53
N VAL A 132 1.42 2.00 6.45
CA VAL A 132 0.93 3.37 6.27
C VAL A 132 -0.07 3.74 7.35
N ARG A 133 -0.99 2.84 7.71
CA ARG A 133 -1.99 3.08 8.77
C ARG A 133 -1.29 3.38 10.11
N LEU A 134 -0.27 2.61 10.47
CA LEU A 134 0.53 2.82 11.70
C LEU A 134 1.23 4.20 11.73
N LEU A 135 1.53 4.79 10.56
CA LEU A 135 2.23 6.07 10.45
C LEU A 135 1.29 7.29 10.37
N THR A 136 0.02 7.07 10.05
CA THR A 136 -0.93 8.16 9.72
C THR A 136 -2.16 8.20 10.61
N VAL A 137 -2.50 7.10 11.29
CA VAL A 137 -3.68 6.99 12.15
C VAL A 137 -3.24 6.85 13.60
N LEU A 138 -3.85 7.64 14.49
CA LEU A 138 -3.62 7.48 15.92
C LEU A 138 -4.24 6.17 16.41
N PRO A 139 -3.50 5.37 17.18
CA PRO A 139 -4.09 4.23 17.86
C PRO A 139 -5.10 4.72 18.91
N GLY A 140 -6.17 3.95 19.13
CA GLY A 140 -7.22 4.29 20.10
C GLY A 140 -6.68 4.36 21.54
N GLU A 141 -7.45 4.98 22.44
CA GLU A 141 -7.10 5.13 23.85
C GLU A 141 -6.84 3.77 24.53
N ASP A 142 -7.51 2.71 24.09
CA ASP A 142 -7.36 1.34 24.61
C ASP A 142 -6.18 0.57 23.99
N ALA A 143 -5.44 1.17 23.06
CA ALA A 143 -4.33 0.50 22.38
C ALA A 143 -3.15 0.24 23.32
N SER A 144 -2.45 -0.87 23.07
CA SER A 144 -1.29 -1.31 23.84
C SER A 144 -0.13 -0.31 23.73
N PHE A 145 0.83 -0.37 24.66
CA PHE A 145 2.07 0.43 24.56
C PHE A 145 2.81 0.15 23.24
N ALA A 146 2.83 -1.11 22.80
CA ALA A 146 3.43 -1.49 21.54
C ALA A 146 2.74 -0.79 20.35
N GLN A 147 1.41 -0.80 20.31
CA GLN A 147 0.64 -0.13 19.26
C GLN A 147 0.80 1.39 19.28
N LYS A 148 0.96 1.99 20.47
CA LYS A 148 1.12 3.45 20.63
C LYS A 148 2.49 3.97 20.26
N PHE A 149 3.55 3.19 20.50
CA PHE A 149 4.92 3.71 20.40
C PHE A 149 5.90 2.81 19.63
N SER A 150 5.78 1.48 19.78
CA SER A 150 6.70 0.51 19.17
C SER A 150 6.41 0.33 17.68
N SER A 151 5.16 0.00 17.34
CA SER A 151 4.76 -0.32 15.96
C SER A 151 4.92 0.86 15.00
N PRO A 152 4.53 2.12 15.34
CA PRO A 152 4.79 3.27 14.47
C PRO A 152 6.29 3.55 14.27
N TYR A 153 7.10 3.32 15.30
CA TYR A 153 8.55 3.45 15.20
C TYR A 153 9.12 2.43 14.21
N TYR A 154 8.81 1.14 14.38
CA TYR A 154 9.32 0.10 13.48
C TYR A 154 8.78 0.22 12.07
N ALA A 155 7.51 0.62 11.90
CA ALA A 155 6.97 0.94 10.58
C ALA A 155 7.74 2.07 9.89
N ALA A 156 8.15 3.10 10.65
CA ALA A 156 8.99 4.16 10.12
C ALA A 156 10.41 3.67 9.80
N GLU A 157 10.95 2.71 10.55
CA GLU A 157 12.23 2.07 10.22
C GLU A 157 12.14 1.29 8.91
N VAL A 158 11.02 0.64 8.59
CA VAL A 158 10.84 -0.03 7.28
C VAL A 158 11.06 0.96 6.12
N PHE A 159 10.35 2.10 6.10
CA PHE A 159 10.48 3.09 5.03
C PHE A 159 11.77 3.92 5.09
N CYS A 160 12.44 3.98 6.24
CA CYS A 160 13.70 4.71 6.40
C CYS A 160 14.94 3.82 6.22
N SER A 161 14.77 2.50 6.27
CA SER A 161 15.81 1.54 5.96
C SER A 161 16.12 1.58 4.46
N HIS A 162 17.32 1.15 4.08
CA HIS A 162 17.69 0.95 2.66
C HIS A 162 16.94 -0.22 1.98
N ALA A 163 15.74 -0.56 2.46
CA ALA A 163 14.81 -1.52 1.87
C ALA A 163 14.07 -0.87 0.69
N SER A 164 14.80 -0.67 -0.40
CA SER A 164 14.28 -0.14 -1.66
C SER A 164 13.01 -0.86 -2.19
N PRO A 165 12.86 -2.20 -2.08
CA PRO A 165 11.68 -2.89 -2.63
C PRO A 165 10.34 -2.46 -2.04
N VAL A 166 10.29 -2.19 -0.73
CA VAL A 166 9.04 -1.78 -0.07
C VAL A 166 8.60 -0.39 -0.53
N ILE A 167 9.57 0.55 -0.61
CA ILE A 167 9.30 1.91 -1.11
C ILE A 167 8.88 1.87 -2.58
N LEU A 168 9.59 1.09 -3.40
CA LEU A 168 9.27 0.97 -4.82
C LEU A 168 7.88 0.36 -5.03
N ALA A 169 7.52 -0.68 -4.27
CA ALA A 169 6.18 -1.27 -4.30
C ALA A 169 5.10 -0.24 -3.92
N LEU A 170 5.30 0.52 -2.83
CA LEU A 170 4.38 1.60 -2.45
C LEU A 170 4.18 2.62 -3.59
N LEU A 171 5.26 3.00 -4.29
CA LEU A 171 5.21 4.02 -5.34
C LEU A 171 4.68 3.50 -6.69
N THR A 172 4.92 2.23 -7.04
CA THR A 172 4.70 1.73 -8.41
C THR A 172 3.60 0.68 -8.54
N ASP A 173 3.30 -0.09 -7.48
CA ASP A 173 2.25 -1.11 -7.54
C ASP A 173 0.85 -0.46 -7.54
N PRO A 174 0.01 -0.68 -8.56
CA PRO A 174 -1.36 -0.19 -8.58
C PRO A 174 -2.19 -0.65 -7.38
N SER A 175 -1.91 -1.84 -6.84
CA SER A 175 -2.57 -2.40 -5.66
C SER A 175 -2.25 -1.61 -4.38
N CYS A 176 -1.13 -0.88 -4.38
CA CYS A 176 -0.71 0.01 -3.29
C CYS A 176 -1.22 1.45 -3.46
N ALA A 177 -1.94 1.78 -4.53
CA ALA A 177 -2.39 3.15 -4.79
C ALA A 177 -3.21 3.73 -3.63
N ALA A 178 -4.15 2.96 -3.09
CA ALA A 178 -4.95 3.38 -1.94
C ALA A 178 -4.09 3.66 -0.70
N ALA A 179 -3.04 2.85 -0.45
CA ALA A 179 -2.11 3.06 0.66
C ALA A 179 -1.25 4.31 0.43
N ARG A 180 -0.74 4.51 -0.79
CA ARG A 180 0.05 5.69 -1.16
C ARG A 180 -0.75 6.98 -1.02
N ASP A 181 -1.99 6.97 -1.49
CA ASP A 181 -2.92 8.10 -1.38
C ASP A 181 -3.30 8.35 0.08
N ALA A 182 -3.59 7.30 0.85
CA ALA A 182 -3.84 7.41 2.30
C ALA A 182 -2.64 8.00 3.03
N PHE A 183 -1.41 7.62 2.64
CA PHE A 183 -0.21 8.17 3.24
C PHE A 183 -0.16 9.69 3.01
N TRP A 184 -0.30 10.14 1.77
CA TRP A 184 -0.27 11.57 1.44
C TRP A 184 -1.44 12.35 2.07
N ASN A 185 -2.64 11.75 2.08
CA ASN A 185 -3.86 12.34 2.66
C ASN A 185 -3.77 12.57 4.17
N PHE A 186 -2.70 12.15 4.84
CA PHE A 186 -2.38 12.65 6.18
C PHE A 186 -2.35 14.19 6.24
N LEU A 187 -1.93 14.87 5.17
CA LEU A 187 -1.95 16.33 5.05
C LEU A 187 -3.35 16.91 4.78
N ALA A 188 -4.37 16.09 4.56
CA ALA A 188 -5.75 16.57 4.48
C ALA A 188 -6.36 16.83 5.87
N ASN A 189 -5.74 16.31 6.94
CA ASN A 189 -6.19 16.54 8.31
C ASN A 189 -6.13 18.04 8.68
N PRO A 190 -7.09 18.54 9.48
CA PRO A 190 -7.07 19.92 9.92
C PRO A 190 -5.86 20.21 10.82
N ALA A 191 -5.38 21.45 10.77
CA ALA A 191 -4.36 21.91 11.69
C ALA A 191 -4.93 22.01 13.13
N PRO A 192 -4.14 21.72 14.19
CA PRO A 192 -2.78 21.21 14.12
C PRO A 192 -2.72 19.67 13.94
N LEU A 193 -1.83 19.22 13.06
CA LEU A 193 -1.42 17.80 12.96
C LEU A 193 -0.81 17.30 14.28
N ASN A 194 -0.97 16.01 14.56
CA ASN A 194 -0.26 15.37 15.66
C ASN A 194 1.26 15.44 15.42
N PRO A 195 2.06 15.98 16.37
CA PRO A 195 3.48 16.22 16.16
C PRO A 195 4.31 14.94 15.99
N VAL A 196 3.91 13.84 16.62
CA VAL A 196 4.59 12.54 16.51
C VAL A 196 4.36 11.94 15.13
N LEU A 197 3.10 11.84 14.71
CA LEU A 197 2.75 11.33 13.37
C LEU A 197 3.32 12.22 12.26
N ALA A 198 3.29 13.55 12.43
CA ALA A 198 3.90 14.47 11.47
C ALA A 198 5.43 14.29 11.37
N GLY A 199 6.08 13.92 12.47
CA GLY A 199 7.49 13.53 12.49
C GLY A 199 7.74 12.26 11.67
N TYR A 200 6.98 11.20 11.91
CA TYR A 200 7.10 9.94 11.17
C TYR A 200 6.77 10.10 9.69
N PHE A 201 5.65 10.73 9.37
CA PHE A 201 5.24 11.07 8.01
C PHE A 201 6.36 11.81 7.28
N SER A 202 6.89 12.88 7.87
CA SER A 202 7.98 13.66 7.27
C SER A 202 9.23 12.81 7.05
N ARG A 203 9.65 12.04 8.06
CA ARG A 203 10.87 11.21 7.99
C ARG A 203 10.76 10.18 6.87
N CYS A 204 9.62 9.51 6.76
CA CYS A 204 9.36 8.51 5.74
C CYS A 204 9.33 9.12 4.35
N TRP A 205 8.56 10.20 4.13
CA TRP A 205 8.52 10.86 2.81
C TRP A 205 9.88 11.43 2.38
N GLN A 206 10.68 11.96 3.31
CA GLN A 206 12.05 12.35 3.00
C GLN A 206 12.92 11.17 2.57
N SER A 207 12.75 10.00 3.20
CA SER A 207 13.44 8.77 2.80
C SER A 207 12.99 8.29 1.42
N ILE A 208 11.67 8.27 1.18
CA ILE A 208 11.06 7.88 -0.10
C ILE A 208 11.62 8.74 -1.24
N VAL A 209 11.60 10.06 -1.07
CA VAL A 209 12.11 11.03 -2.07
C VAL A 209 13.61 10.86 -2.32
N LYS A 210 14.41 10.52 -1.30
CA LYS A 210 15.85 10.28 -1.46
C LYS A 210 16.17 8.93 -2.10
N ALA A 211 15.37 7.91 -1.82
CA ALA A 211 15.59 6.55 -2.31
C ALA A 211 15.14 6.39 -3.77
N HIS A 212 13.99 6.97 -4.12
CA HIS A 212 13.33 6.86 -5.43
C HIS A 212 12.80 8.22 -5.89
N PRO A 213 13.70 9.17 -6.26
CA PRO A 213 13.32 10.54 -6.57
C PRO A 213 12.40 10.63 -7.79
N GLU A 214 12.63 9.83 -8.83
CA GLU A 214 11.85 9.88 -10.08
C GLU A 214 10.39 9.46 -9.83
N GLU A 215 10.19 8.30 -9.20
CA GLU A 215 8.87 7.77 -8.87
C GLU A 215 8.14 8.65 -7.86
N ALA A 216 8.86 9.20 -6.86
CA ALA A 216 8.28 10.10 -5.88
C ALA A 216 7.82 11.41 -6.53
N VAL A 217 8.65 12.03 -7.38
CA VAL A 217 8.28 13.27 -8.09
C VAL A 217 7.12 13.03 -9.05
N ASN A 218 7.11 11.90 -9.77
CA ASN A 218 6.00 11.54 -10.66
C ASN A 218 4.66 11.41 -9.89
N TYR A 219 4.69 10.79 -8.71
CA TYR A 219 3.51 10.73 -7.85
C TYR A 219 3.11 12.11 -7.30
N LEU A 220 4.06 12.91 -6.81
CA LEU A 220 3.75 14.26 -6.30
C LEU A 220 3.19 15.17 -7.39
N ALA A 221 3.67 15.05 -8.63
CA ALA A 221 3.16 15.76 -9.78
C ALA A 221 1.73 15.32 -10.16
N SER A 222 1.41 14.03 -10.00
CA SER A 222 0.06 13.52 -10.32
C SER A 222 -1.02 14.00 -9.34
N LEU A 223 -0.64 14.36 -8.11
CA LEU A 223 -1.55 14.95 -7.12
C LEU A 223 -1.96 16.39 -7.48
N GLY A 224 -1.06 17.18 -8.07
CA GLY A 224 -1.30 18.56 -8.49
C GLY A 224 -1.39 19.60 -7.35
N ASP A 225 -1.84 19.22 -6.15
CA ASP A 225 -2.01 20.09 -4.98
C ASP A 225 -0.95 19.88 -3.89
N ALA A 226 0.07 19.06 -4.16
CA ALA A 226 1.10 18.69 -3.19
C ALA A 226 1.80 19.90 -2.51
N PRO A 227 2.17 20.98 -3.24
CA PRO A 227 2.74 22.18 -2.62
C PRO A 227 1.78 22.87 -1.66
N ASP A 228 0.50 22.99 -2.04
CA ASP A 228 -0.54 23.62 -1.22
C ASP A 228 -0.85 22.78 0.04
N ALA A 229 -0.89 21.46 -0.10
CA ALA A 229 -1.07 20.53 1.01
C ALA A 229 0.03 20.67 2.06
N LEU A 230 1.30 20.78 1.64
CA LEU A 230 2.42 21.04 2.54
C LEU A 230 2.38 22.46 3.11
N ALA A 231 2.03 23.45 2.29
CA ALA A 231 1.97 24.86 2.68
C ALA A 231 1.02 25.10 3.87
N ARG A 232 -0.13 24.41 3.90
CA ARG A 232 -1.11 24.47 5.01
C ARG A 232 -0.53 24.07 6.36
N HIS A 233 0.56 23.30 6.37
CA HIS A 233 1.16 22.75 7.59
C HIS A 233 2.57 23.24 7.88
N LEU A 234 3.04 24.33 7.25
CA LEU A 234 4.39 24.88 7.46
C LEU A 234 4.67 25.40 8.88
N TYR A 235 3.65 25.54 9.72
CA TYR A 235 3.84 25.76 11.17
C TYR A 235 4.52 24.56 11.86
N SER A 236 4.40 23.35 11.29
CA SER A 236 5.07 22.14 11.78
C SER A 236 6.49 22.09 11.26
N ARG A 237 7.47 22.04 12.17
CA ARG A 237 8.89 21.95 11.82
C ARG A 237 9.17 20.76 10.91
N SER A 238 8.57 19.61 11.20
CA SER A 238 8.74 18.39 10.40
C SER A 238 8.22 18.59 8.97
N ILE A 239 7.01 19.13 8.80
CA ILE A 239 6.45 19.35 7.46
C ILE A 239 7.23 20.43 6.69
N ALA A 240 7.69 21.48 7.37
CA ALA A 240 8.54 22.50 6.76
C ALA A 240 9.88 21.92 6.26
N ASP A 241 10.46 20.97 6.99
CA ASP A 241 11.71 20.30 6.57
C ASP A 241 11.46 19.30 5.42
N LEU A 242 10.31 18.61 5.38
CA LEU A 242 9.88 17.84 4.20
C LEU A 242 9.67 18.75 2.97
N TYR A 243 9.00 19.88 3.14
CA TYR A 243 8.76 20.85 2.06
C TYR A 243 10.08 21.31 1.44
N LYS A 244 11.08 21.66 2.26
CA LYS A 244 12.43 21.94 1.79
C LYS A 244 13.03 20.76 1.04
N CYS A 245 12.94 19.55 1.61
CA CYS A 245 13.49 18.35 0.99
C CYS A 245 12.97 18.16 -0.44
N ILE A 246 11.66 18.36 -0.66
CA ILE A 246 11.03 18.23 -1.98
C ILE A 246 11.49 19.35 -2.94
N LEU A 247 11.64 20.59 -2.45
CA LEU A 247 12.15 21.71 -3.28
C LEU A 247 13.61 21.53 -3.72
N TYR A 248 14.43 20.86 -2.91
CA TYR A 248 15.86 20.67 -3.16
C TYR A 248 16.20 19.32 -3.83
N VAL A 249 15.20 18.54 -4.27
CA VAL A 249 15.47 17.39 -5.14
C VAL A 249 15.97 17.94 -6.47
N GLU A 250 17.27 17.76 -6.75
CA GLU A 250 17.96 18.32 -7.93
C GLU A 250 17.37 17.88 -9.28
N GLN A 251 16.37 16.98 -9.30
CA GLN A 251 15.62 16.57 -10.49
C GLN A 251 14.34 17.39 -10.77
N CYS A 252 13.97 18.36 -9.91
CA CYS A 252 12.85 19.29 -10.18
C CYS A 252 13.30 20.58 -10.91
N ILE A 253 14.59 20.73 -11.21
CA ILE A 253 15.12 21.83 -12.02
C ILE A 253 15.39 21.25 -13.41
N PRO A 254 14.64 21.63 -14.47
CA PRO A 254 14.99 21.21 -15.81
C PRO A 254 16.41 21.73 -16.10
N VAL A 255 17.30 20.80 -16.43
CA VAL A 255 18.63 21.13 -16.96
C VAL A 255 18.37 21.74 -18.34
N ASN A 256 18.42 23.07 -18.41
CA ASN A 256 18.39 23.83 -19.66
C ASN A 256 19.71 23.67 -20.42
#